data_AF-A0A7C5VDY4-F1
#
_entry.id   AF-A0A7C5VDY4-F1
#
_cell.length_a   1.000
_cell.length_b   1.000
_cell.length_c   1.000
_cell.angle_alpha   90.00
_cell.angle_beta   90.00
_cell.angle_gamma   90.00
#
_symmetry.space_group_name_H-M   'P 1'
#
loop_
_entity.id
_entity.type
_entity.pdbx_description
1 polymer ?
#
loop_
_entity_poly.entity_id
_entity_poly.type
_entity_poly.pdbx_seq_one_letter_code
_entity_poly.pdbx_strand_id
1 'polypeptide(L)'
;MSSVYAREDVYQKLIERVRDFNVKNLVVECESFEKVIPKFKYDFLYCDPPYYLGPDSTVFRGLYPQRNFPIHHENFNHELLRNLLKKHRGGFILSYNDAPTIRKWYKDCKIVELPVQYTMGQGETRVGKNRKEKNRNHVKKIQELLIIKYA
;
A
#
# COMPACT_ATOMS: atom_id res chain seq x y z
N MET A 1 14.78 -17.89 -5.81
CA MET A 1 13.99 -18.17 -4.60
C MET A 1 14.98 -18.29 -3.44
N SER A 2 14.70 -17.72 -2.25
CA SER A 2 15.64 -17.83 -1.12
C SER A 2 15.82 -19.30 -0.73
N SER A 3 17.05 -19.73 -0.48
CA SER A 3 17.38 -21.12 -0.09
C SER A 3 16.70 -21.54 1.21
N VAL A 4 16.36 -20.58 2.08
CA VAL A 4 15.65 -20.83 3.34
C VAL A 4 14.20 -21.26 3.09
N TYR A 5 13.50 -20.60 2.16
CA TYR A 5 12.10 -20.88 1.82
C TYR A 5 11.93 -22.00 0.79
N ALA A 6 13.04 -22.42 0.15
CA ALA A 6 13.07 -23.57 -0.74
C ALA A 6 13.16 -24.91 0.01
N ARG A 7 13.35 -24.89 1.34
CA ARG A 7 13.32 -26.11 2.15
C ARG A 7 11.88 -26.52 2.43
N GLU A 8 11.56 -27.76 2.10
CA GLU A 8 10.21 -28.31 2.22
C GLU A 8 9.70 -28.26 3.66
N ASP A 9 10.55 -28.54 4.65
CA ASP A 9 10.18 -28.50 6.07
C ASP A 9 9.77 -27.09 6.54
N VAL A 10 10.48 -26.06 6.09
CA VAL A 10 10.15 -24.66 6.38
C VAL A 10 8.86 -24.26 5.69
N TYR A 11 8.72 -24.64 4.43
CA TYR A 11 7.54 -24.32 3.64
C TYR A 11 6.27 -24.95 4.25
N GLN A 12 6.35 -26.22 4.66
CA GLN A 12 5.22 -26.89 5.31
C GLN A 12 4.86 -26.25 6.66
N LYS A 13 5.85 -25.92 7.49
CA LYS A 13 5.61 -25.20 8.76
C LYS A 13 4.93 -23.84 8.56
N LEU A 14 5.22 -23.15 7.45
CA LEU A 14 4.55 -21.89 7.13
C LEU A 14 3.08 -22.12 6.74
N ILE A 15 2.79 -23.16 5.96
CA ILE A 15 1.41 -23.54 5.62
C ILE A 15 0.62 -23.92 6.88
N GLU A 16 1.20 -24.76 7.73
CA GLU A 16 0.58 -25.19 9.01
C GLU A 16 0.26 -23.99 9.89
N ARG A 17 1.20 -23.05 10.06
CA ARG A 17 0.97 -21.83 10.84
C ARG A 17 -0.18 -20.99 10.31
N VAL A 18 -0.32 -20.85 8.99
CA VAL A 18 -1.43 -20.09 8.39
C VAL A 18 -2.75 -20.86 8.54
N ARG A 19 -2.74 -22.18 8.36
CA ARG A 19 -3.91 -23.05 8.49
C ARG A 19 -4.44 -23.07 9.93
N ASP A 20 -3.55 -23.16 10.89
CA ASP A 20 -3.87 -23.31 12.32
C ASP A 20 -3.99 -21.95 13.02
N PHE A 21 -3.81 -20.85 12.28
CA PHE A 21 -3.98 -19.50 12.80
C PHE A 21 -5.43 -19.29 13.22
N ASN A 22 -5.66 -19.17 14.53
CA ASN A 22 -6.97 -18.94 15.11
C ASN A 22 -6.90 -17.83 16.16
N VAL A 23 -7.71 -16.79 15.98
CA VAL A 23 -7.84 -15.67 16.92
C VAL A 23 -9.32 -15.28 17.04
N LYS A 24 -9.76 -14.92 18.24
CA LYS A 24 -11.20 -14.86 18.58
C LYS A 24 -11.99 -13.74 17.89
N ASN A 25 -11.34 -12.75 17.28
CA ASN A 25 -12.00 -11.56 16.71
C ASN A 25 -11.40 -11.12 15.37
N LEU A 26 -10.83 -12.06 14.59
CA LEU A 26 -10.39 -11.77 13.23
C LEU A 26 -11.16 -12.64 12.25
N VAL A 27 -11.74 -12.00 11.25
CA VAL A 27 -12.31 -12.66 10.09
C VAL A 27 -11.53 -12.16 8.88
N VAL A 28 -11.10 -13.08 8.02
CA VAL A 28 -10.38 -12.78 6.79
C VAL A 28 -11.24 -13.23 5.63
N GLU A 29 -11.60 -12.30 4.76
CA GLU A 29 -12.41 -12.56 3.58
C GLU A 29 -11.71 -12.02 2.32
N CYS A 30 -11.97 -12.66 1.19
CA CYS A 30 -11.52 -12.19 -0.12
C CYS A 30 -12.70 -11.56 -0.86
N GLU A 31 -12.77 -10.24 -0.89
CA GLU A 31 -13.83 -9.50 -1.58
C GLU A 31 -13.33 -8.13 -2.05
N SER A 32 -14.00 -7.58 -3.05
CA SER A 32 -13.67 -6.28 -3.64
C SER A 32 -14.14 -5.12 -2.73
N PHE A 33 -13.36 -4.03 -2.69
CA PHE A 33 -13.67 -2.88 -1.83
C PHE A 33 -15.00 -2.21 -2.22
N GLU A 34 -15.38 -2.31 -3.49
CA GLU A 34 -16.64 -1.79 -4.04
C GLU A 34 -17.86 -2.41 -3.36
N LYS A 35 -17.74 -3.65 -2.89
CA LYS A 35 -18.80 -4.36 -2.17
C LYS A 35 -18.63 -4.28 -0.65
N VAL A 36 -17.39 -4.29 -0.16
CA VAL A 36 -17.09 -4.27 1.29
C VAL A 36 -17.49 -2.94 1.91
N ILE A 37 -17.02 -1.81 1.36
CA ILE A 37 -17.24 -0.49 1.99
C ILE A 37 -18.75 -0.17 2.16
N PRO A 38 -19.63 -0.43 1.18
CA PRO A 38 -21.06 -0.22 1.38
C PRO A 38 -21.72 -1.11 2.44
N LYS A 39 -21.21 -2.33 2.65
CA LYS A 39 -21.74 -3.27 3.67
C LYS A 39 -21.42 -2.79 5.09
N PHE A 40 -20.21 -2.27 5.30
CA PHE A 40 -19.70 -1.84 6.60
C PHE A 40 -19.81 -0.32 6.79
N LYS A 41 -20.99 0.25 6.55
CA LYS A 41 -21.21 1.71 6.41
C LYS A 41 -20.90 2.55 7.66
N TYR A 42 -20.96 1.94 8.84
CA TYR A 42 -20.77 2.63 10.13
C TYR A 42 -19.51 2.18 10.86
N ASP A 43 -18.80 1.19 10.31
CA ASP A 43 -17.56 0.69 10.91
C ASP A 43 -16.40 1.62 10.64
N PHE A 44 -15.43 1.64 11.54
CA PHE A 44 -14.18 2.35 11.31
C PHE A 44 -13.31 1.56 10.34
N LEU A 45 -12.84 2.21 9.27
CA LEU A 45 -12.04 1.55 8.23
C LEU A 45 -10.56 1.94 8.34
N TYR A 46 -9.68 0.95 8.22
CA TYR A 46 -8.28 1.17 7.83
C TYR A 46 -8.09 0.71 6.39
N CYS A 47 -7.63 1.61 5.52
CA CYS A 47 -7.49 1.36 4.09
C CYS A 47 -6.04 1.55 3.66
N ASP A 48 -5.48 0.54 2.98
CA ASP A 48 -4.14 0.58 2.40
C ASP A 48 -4.20 0.09 0.93
N PRO A 49 -4.78 0.89 0.02
CA PRO A 49 -4.92 0.52 -1.38
C PRO A 49 -3.59 0.61 -2.12
N PRO A 50 -3.49 0.03 -3.33
CA PRO A 50 -2.40 0.34 -4.23
C PRO A 50 -2.20 1.85 -4.40
N TYR A 51 -0.95 2.30 -4.50
CA TYR A 51 -0.63 3.72 -4.63
C TYR A 51 -1.00 4.28 -6.00
N TYR A 52 -1.38 5.55 -6.02
CA TYR A 52 -1.76 6.24 -7.24
C TYR A 52 -0.55 6.47 -8.15
N LEU A 53 -0.68 6.04 -9.41
CA LEU A 53 0.35 6.13 -10.44
C LEU A 53 0.03 7.19 -11.51
N GLY A 54 -0.82 8.16 -11.20
CA GLY A 54 -1.18 9.22 -12.15
C GLY A 54 -0.03 10.20 -12.46
N PRO A 55 -0.27 11.15 -13.38
CA PRO A 55 0.78 11.99 -13.99
C PRO A 55 1.53 12.88 -12.98
N ASP A 56 0.89 13.23 -11.87
CA ASP A 56 1.43 14.04 -10.79
C ASP A 56 1.94 13.20 -9.60
N SER A 57 2.00 11.87 -9.75
CA SER A 57 2.58 10.99 -8.76
C SER A 57 4.10 10.98 -8.82
N THR A 58 4.74 11.09 -7.67
CA THR A 58 6.19 10.86 -7.53
C THR A 58 6.56 9.37 -7.60
N VAL A 59 5.56 8.49 -7.49
CA VAL A 59 5.72 7.03 -7.53
C VAL A 59 5.63 6.56 -8.97
N PHE A 60 6.80 6.32 -9.59
CA PHE A 60 6.91 6.04 -11.02
C PHE A 60 6.48 4.61 -11.45
N ARG A 61 6.36 3.69 -10.49
CA ARG A 61 5.87 2.30 -10.67
C ARG A 61 5.27 1.82 -9.35
N GLY A 62 4.25 0.96 -9.41
CA GLY A 62 3.66 0.33 -8.23
C GLY A 62 4.74 -0.10 -7.25
N LEU A 63 4.65 0.39 -6.01
CA LEU A 63 5.62 0.10 -4.96
C LEU A 63 5.64 -1.40 -4.63
N TYR A 64 4.48 -2.03 -4.85
CA TYR A 64 4.23 -3.43 -4.67
C TYR A 64 3.48 -4.04 -5.86
N PRO A 65 3.65 -5.36 -6.07
CA PRO A 65 4.73 -6.17 -5.51
C PRO A 65 6.08 -5.83 -6.14
N GLN A 66 7.14 -6.47 -5.61
CA GLN A 66 8.52 -6.33 -6.09
C GLN A 66 8.55 -6.36 -7.63
N ARG A 67 9.35 -5.48 -8.25
CA ARG A 67 9.43 -5.26 -9.72
C ARG A 67 9.56 -6.50 -10.61
N ASN A 68 9.92 -7.64 -10.02
CA ASN A 68 10.08 -8.92 -10.69
C ASN A 68 8.78 -9.77 -10.71
N PHE A 69 7.70 -9.30 -10.09
CA PHE A 69 6.38 -9.93 -10.18
C PHE A 69 5.53 -9.18 -11.21
N PRO A 70 4.86 -9.89 -12.15
CA PRO A 70 4.00 -9.29 -13.17
C PRO A 70 2.61 -8.96 -12.61
N ILE A 71 2.55 -8.44 -11.38
CA ILE A 71 1.31 -7.96 -10.77
C ILE A 71 1.38 -6.45 -10.88
N HIS A 72 0.59 -5.91 -11.78
CA HIS A 72 0.55 -4.49 -12.07
C HIS A 72 -0.75 -3.94 -11.51
N HIS A 73 -0.69 -3.10 -10.47
CA HIS A 73 -1.85 -2.39 -9.94
C HIS A 73 -2.27 -1.22 -10.86
N GLU A 74 -2.35 -1.48 -12.16
CA GLU A 74 -2.65 -0.46 -13.18
C GLU A 74 -4.16 -0.14 -13.24
N ASN A 75 -5.00 -1.08 -12.84
CA ASN A 75 -6.46 -0.99 -12.99
C ASN A 75 -7.20 -0.72 -11.68
N PHE A 76 -6.53 -0.24 -10.63
CA PHE A 76 -7.20 0.08 -9.38
C PHE A 76 -8.04 1.37 -9.53
N ASN A 77 -9.35 1.29 -9.25
CA ASN A 77 -10.25 2.43 -9.41
C ASN A 77 -10.20 3.38 -8.20
N HIS A 78 -9.18 4.26 -8.19
CA HIS A 78 -8.96 5.21 -7.10
C HIS A 78 -10.10 6.23 -6.93
N GLU A 79 -10.76 6.63 -8.03
CA GLU A 79 -11.89 7.56 -7.97
C GLU A 79 -13.11 6.93 -7.30
N LEU A 80 -13.38 5.65 -7.59
CA LEU A 80 -14.45 4.91 -6.95
C LEU A 80 -14.17 4.74 -5.45
N LEU A 81 -12.95 4.38 -5.06
CA LEU A 81 -12.55 4.32 -3.65
C LEU A 81 -12.81 5.66 -2.95
N ARG A 82 -12.34 6.77 -3.53
CA ARG A 82 -12.59 8.13 -3.02
C ARG A 82 -14.08 8.39 -2.83
N ASN A 83 -14.90 8.07 -3.84
CA ASN A 83 -16.33 8.32 -3.80
C ASN A 83 -17.04 7.51 -2.70
N LEU A 84 -16.62 6.25 -2.48
CA LEU A 84 -17.13 5.41 -1.41
C LEU A 84 -16.70 5.93 -0.03
N LEU A 85 -15.42 6.24 0.17
CA LEU A 85 -14.89 6.76 1.43
C LEU A 85 -15.50 8.12 1.82
N LYS A 86 -15.76 9.01 0.85
CA LYS A 86 -16.46 10.27 1.13
C LYS A 86 -17.88 10.05 1.68
N LYS A 87 -18.60 9.04 1.16
CA LYS A 87 -19.96 8.67 1.58
C LYS A 87 -20.01 7.83 2.87
N HIS A 88 -18.89 7.22 3.25
CA HIS A 88 -18.77 6.37 4.43
C HIS A 88 -19.02 7.14 5.73
N ARG A 89 -19.70 6.51 6.72
CA ARG A 89 -20.14 7.18 7.95
C ARG A 89 -19.36 6.80 9.20
N GLY A 90 -18.65 5.67 9.20
CA GLY A 90 -17.91 5.19 10.38
C GLY A 90 -16.54 5.81 10.62
N GLY A 91 -16.15 6.80 9.81
CA GLY A 91 -14.78 7.32 9.78
C GLY A 91 -13.79 6.33 9.13
N PHE A 92 -12.60 6.84 8.79
CA PHE A 92 -11.54 6.01 8.23
C PHE A 92 -10.14 6.60 8.47
N ILE A 93 -9.15 5.72 8.41
CA ILE A 93 -7.75 6.04 8.13
C ILE A 93 -7.39 5.45 6.77
N LEU A 94 -6.76 6.25 5.92
CA LEU A 94 -6.30 5.87 4.60
C LEU A 94 -4.80 6.17 4.48
N SER A 95 -4.01 5.13 4.26
CA SER A 95 -2.58 5.21 3.93
C SER A 95 -2.43 5.40 2.43
N TYR A 96 -1.62 6.38 2.02
CA TYR A 96 -1.49 6.71 0.59
C TYR A 96 -0.19 7.43 0.23
N ASN A 97 0.17 7.44 -1.05
CA ASN A 97 1.31 8.22 -1.54
C ASN A 97 1.02 9.73 -1.60
N ASP A 98 2.05 10.54 -1.37
CA ASP A 98 1.94 11.98 -1.53
C ASP A 98 1.92 12.39 -3.01
N ALA A 99 0.75 12.86 -3.47
CA ALA A 99 0.53 13.43 -4.79
C ALA A 99 -0.49 14.59 -4.71
N PRO A 100 -0.36 15.64 -5.56
CA PRO A 100 -1.30 16.76 -5.60
C PRO A 100 -2.77 16.34 -5.75
N THR A 101 -3.06 15.34 -6.59
CA THR A 101 -4.40 14.79 -6.80
C THR A 101 -5.00 14.24 -5.51
N ILE A 102 -4.20 13.54 -4.71
CA ILE A 102 -4.64 12.91 -3.46
C ILE A 102 -4.90 13.95 -2.39
N ARG A 103 -3.98 14.91 -2.24
CA ARG A 103 -4.19 16.07 -1.36
C ARG A 103 -5.45 16.83 -1.73
N LYS A 104 -5.71 17.03 -3.02
CA LYS A 104 -6.92 17.70 -3.51
C LYS A 104 -8.19 16.90 -3.20
N TRP A 105 -8.17 15.59 -3.42
CA TRP A 105 -9.34 14.73 -3.19
C TRP A 105 -9.76 14.68 -1.73
N TYR A 106 -8.79 14.66 -0.81
CA TYR A 106 -9.00 14.52 0.63
C TYR A 106 -8.67 15.79 1.42
N LYS A 107 -8.74 16.97 0.77
CA LYS A 107 -8.44 18.27 1.39
C LYS A 107 -9.28 18.59 2.64
N ASP A 108 -10.48 18.01 2.73
CA ASP A 108 -11.43 18.21 3.82
C ASP A 108 -11.21 17.20 4.96
N CYS A 109 -10.24 16.30 4.82
CA CYS A 109 -9.81 15.34 5.84
C CYS A 109 -8.57 15.86 6.57
N LYS A 110 -8.29 15.32 7.75
CA LYS A 110 -7.00 15.56 8.41
C LYS A 110 -5.92 14.79 7.68
N ILE A 111 -4.87 15.46 7.22
CA ILE A 111 -3.72 14.83 6.56
C ILE A 111 -2.52 14.93 7.49
N VAL A 112 -1.91 13.78 7.80
CA VAL A 112 -0.65 13.70 8.53
C VAL A 112 0.43 13.23 7.56
N GLU A 113 1.51 14.00 7.45
CA GLU A 113 2.65 13.68 6.61
C GLU A 113 3.63 12.80 7.39
N LEU A 114 3.94 11.64 6.83
CA LEU A 114 4.88 10.70 7.42
C LEU A 114 6.14 10.64 6.54
N PRO A 115 7.29 11.10 7.04
CA PRO A 115 8.55 10.92 6.33
C PRO A 115 8.94 9.43 6.41
N VAL A 116 8.86 8.73 5.28
CA VAL A 116 9.19 7.31 5.22
C VAL A 116 10.48 7.13 4.41
N GLN A 117 11.43 6.41 4.99
CA GLN A 117 12.58 5.94 4.23
C GLN A 117 12.21 4.62 3.56
N TYR A 118 12.16 4.62 2.23
CA TYR A 118 11.98 3.38 1.50
C TYR A 118 13.28 2.57 1.52
N THR A 119 13.30 1.50 2.32
CA THR A 119 14.47 0.62 2.51
C THR A 119 14.48 -0.58 1.56
N MET A 120 13.37 -0.89 0.89
CA MET A 120 13.29 -2.01 -0.04
C MET A 120 14.23 -1.78 -1.24
N GLY A 121 15.17 -2.69 -1.44
CA GLY A 121 16.22 -2.56 -2.46
C GLY A 121 17.40 -1.65 -2.06
N GLN A 122 17.44 -1.10 -0.84
CA GLN A 122 18.63 -0.39 -0.36
C GLN A 122 19.84 -1.32 -0.17
N GLY A 123 19.61 -2.62 0.04
CA GLY A 123 20.66 -3.64 0.04
C GLY A 123 21.17 -4.05 -1.34
N GLU A 124 20.61 -3.52 -2.44
CA GLU A 124 21.11 -3.80 -3.79
C GLU A 124 22.40 -3.02 -4.07
N THR A 125 23.53 -3.72 -4.05
CA THR A 125 24.87 -3.17 -4.34
C THR A 125 25.10 -2.88 -5.83
N ARG A 126 24.18 -3.29 -6.71
CA ARG A 126 24.24 -3.03 -8.16
C ARG A 126 23.83 -1.59 -8.46
N VAL A 127 24.78 -0.67 -8.35
CA VAL A 127 24.59 0.72 -8.77
C VAL A 127 24.69 0.79 -10.31
N GLY A 128 23.55 0.99 -10.99
CA GLY A 128 23.51 1.16 -12.45
C GLY A 128 24.35 2.37 -12.92
N LYS A 129 24.92 2.29 -14.14
CA LYS A 129 25.83 3.30 -14.73
C LYS A 129 25.31 4.75 -14.57
N ASN A 130 24.02 4.98 -14.86
CA ASN A 130 23.35 6.28 -14.73
C ASN A 130 23.40 6.90 -13.32
N ARG A 131 23.51 6.08 -12.26
CA ARG A 131 23.62 6.56 -10.87
C ARG A 131 25.06 6.94 -10.49
N LYS A 132 26.04 6.19 -11.00
CA LYS A 132 27.46 6.52 -10.80
C LYS A 132 27.81 7.85 -11.45
N GLU A 133 27.32 8.08 -12.67
CA GLU A 133 27.57 9.31 -13.43
C GLU A 133 26.90 10.55 -12.81
N LYS A 134 25.77 10.40 -12.12
CA LYS A 134 25.01 11.53 -11.54
C LYS A 134 25.26 11.78 -10.05
N ASN A 135 26.18 11.04 -9.42
CA ASN A 135 26.53 11.15 -8.00
C ASN A 135 25.32 11.23 -7.04
N ARG A 136 24.25 10.47 -7.34
CA ARG A 136 22.99 10.51 -6.57
C ARG A 136 23.01 9.49 -5.43
N ASN A 137 22.59 9.92 -4.25
CA ASN A 137 22.48 9.05 -3.07
C ASN A 137 21.43 7.92 -3.31
N HIS A 138 21.66 6.75 -2.71
CA HIS A 138 20.81 5.57 -2.86
C HIS A 138 19.55 5.59 -1.98
N VAL A 139 19.53 6.48 -0.98
CA VAL A 139 18.41 6.68 -0.06
C VAL A 139 17.27 7.39 -0.80
N LYS A 140 16.18 6.66 -1.05
CA LYS A 140 14.91 7.25 -1.50
C LYS A 140 14.11 7.66 -0.26
N LYS A 141 14.05 8.95 0.00
CA LYS A 141 13.06 9.52 0.92
C LYS A 141 11.75 9.64 0.14
N ILE A 142 10.70 9.02 0.64
CA ILE A 142 9.35 9.19 0.14
C ILE A 142 8.50 9.80 1.25
N GLN A 143 7.42 10.45 0.85
CA GLN A 143 6.45 10.99 1.78
C GLN A 143 5.16 10.21 1.61
N GLU A 144 4.69 9.63 2.71
CA GLU A 144 3.40 8.96 2.78
C GLU A 144 2.43 9.86 3.54
N LEU A 145 1.15 9.78 3.17
CA LEU A 145 0.07 10.51 3.78
C LEU A 145 -0.79 9.55 4.58
N LEU A 146 -1.03 9.89 5.84
CA LEU A 146 -2.09 9.29 6.64
C LEU A 146 -3.29 10.23 6.62
N ILE A 147 -4.34 9.83 5.92
CA ILE A 147 -5.54 10.64 5.69
C ILE A 147 -6.62 10.14 6.63
N ILE A 148 -7.15 11.03 7.47
CA ILE A 148 -8.07 10.69 8.56
C ILE A 148 -9.38 11.44 8.40
N LYS A 149 -10.48 10.69 8.39
CA LYS A 149 -11.84 11.22 8.50
C LYS A 149 -12.47 10.67 9.78
N TYR A 150 -12.94 11.56 10.64
CA TYR A 150 -13.71 11.20 11.82
C TYR A 150 -15.16 10.86 11.44
N ALA A 151 -15.82 10.01 12.23
CA ALA A 151 -17.23 9.64 12.07
C ALA A 151 -18.16 10.84 12.33
#